data_AF-A0A0S7BVK6-F1
#
_entry.id   AF-A0A0S7BVK6-F1
#
_cell.length_a   1.000
_cell.length_b   1.000
_cell.length_c   1.000
_cell.angle_alpha   90.00
_cell.angle_beta   90.00
_cell.angle_gamma   90.00
#
_symmetry.space_group_name_H-M   'P 1'
#
loop_
_entity.id
_entity.type
_entity.pdbx_description
1 polymer ?
#
loop_
_entity_poly.entity_id
_entity_poly.type
_entity_poly.pdbx_seq_one_letter_code
_entity_poly.pdbx_strand_id
1 'polypeptide(L)'
;MNVYEDKYLREKVNRIIARQKEGKVVIAAHKDGSGLPTREDLGQELTRAAYPYDYAVGKAGFLKYDSELGAYLFTAKSGEKLPQVLANYQTLSLVEATLDVQDRRINIQCGEACITFTGVQPWKGLYEVLRELNEELERVNAGIVVWKIIPKENNKVRPGERLFSEAVPKLRNGQAMSHATGYAYDSDHNLVYIGLAGYKTSLESLRVTLICGKSLQMTRDDLSDVSLIPTDKYEQAWQAMPEYTNHHVGFVSRLALPGKWEPEDLSAYLLIFRGTPDPGKDLIQLFVERIKEALEVPILDEWSVALWKQARSRKLVQDLTTGGDCILGARIDLQADWKELLSELLAQEEISLTI
;
A
#
# COMPACT_ATOMS: atom_id res chain seq x y z
N MET A 1 3.48 4.39 -17.12
CA MET A 1 3.11 2.96 -17.25
C MET A 1 2.44 2.75 -18.61
N ASN A 2 2.78 1.69 -19.37
CA ASN A 2 2.23 1.50 -20.73
C ASN A 2 0.81 0.91 -20.70
N VAL A 3 0.02 1.20 -21.74
CA VAL A 3 -1.30 0.60 -21.97
C VAL A 3 -1.16 -0.92 -22.11
N TYR A 4 -2.06 -1.68 -21.48
CA TYR A 4 -2.15 -3.13 -21.65
C TYR A 4 -3.40 -3.51 -22.44
N GLU A 5 -3.23 -4.40 -23.41
CA GLU A 5 -4.30 -4.91 -24.27
C GLU A 5 -4.23 -6.43 -24.38
N ASP A 6 -5.31 -7.11 -24.05
CA ASP A 6 -5.49 -8.52 -24.35
C ASP A 6 -6.30 -8.68 -25.65
N LYS A 7 -5.58 -8.76 -26.76
CA LYS A 7 -6.18 -8.89 -28.10
C LYS A 7 -6.89 -10.23 -28.29
N TYR A 8 -6.36 -11.30 -27.70
CA TYR A 8 -6.94 -12.64 -27.79
C TYR A 8 -8.28 -12.69 -27.06
N LEU A 9 -8.33 -12.18 -25.82
CA LEU A 9 -9.55 -12.05 -25.05
C LEU A 9 -10.58 -11.19 -25.80
N ARG A 10 -10.16 -10.05 -26.36
CA ARG A 10 -11.03 -9.17 -27.15
C ARG A 10 -11.69 -9.91 -28.32
N GLU A 11 -10.92 -10.62 -29.12
CA GLU A 11 -11.43 -11.34 -30.29
C GLU A 11 -12.35 -12.51 -29.91
N LYS A 12 -12.01 -13.23 -28.84
CA LYS A 12 -12.83 -14.32 -28.30
C LYS A 12 -14.17 -13.82 -27.79
N VAL A 13 -14.18 -12.79 -26.93
CA VAL A 13 -15.41 -12.25 -26.34
C VAL A 13 -16.30 -11.59 -27.40
N ASN A 14 -15.72 -10.92 -28.41
CA ASN A 14 -16.52 -10.38 -29.51
C ASN A 14 -17.29 -11.48 -30.29
N ARG A 15 -16.68 -12.64 -30.52
CA ARG A 15 -17.37 -13.78 -31.15
C ARG A 15 -18.50 -14.32 -30.26
N ILE A 16 -18.28 -14.39 -28.96
CA ILE A 16 -19.30 -14.79 -27.98
C ILE A 16 -20.48 -13.80 -28.01
N ILE A 17 -20.21 -12.50 -27.95
CA ILE A 17 -21.24 -11.44 -27.98
C ILE A 17 -22.06 -11.52 -29.27
N ALA A 18 -21.44 -11.81 -30.42
CA ALA A 18 -22.16 -11.98 -31.68
C ALA A 18 -23.19 -13.12 -31.60
N ARG A 19 -22.81 -14.26 -31.00
CA ARG A 19 -23.72 -15.40 -30.79
C ARG A 19 -24.81 -15.11 -29.76
N GLN A 20 -24.48 -14.37 -28.70
CA GLN A 20 -25.48 -13.93 -27.72
C GLN A 20 -26.53 -13.00 -28.34
N LYS A 21 -26.13 -12.11 -29.28
CA LYS A 21 -27.06 -11.27 -30.05
C LYS A 21 -27.99 -12.06 -30.96
N GLU A 22 -27.59 -13.25 -31.40
CA GLU A 22 -28.45 -14.21 -32.11
C GLU A 22 -29.42 -14.95 -31.16
N GLY A 23 -29.41 -14.63 -29.86
CA GLY A 23 -30.23 -15.29 -28.84
C GLY A 23 -29.67 -16.63 -28.35
N LYS A 24 -28.39 -16.93 -28.62
CA LYS A 24 -27.74 -18.15 -28.15
C LYS A 24 -27.19 -17.99 -26.73
N VAL A 25 -27.38 -19.01 -25.90
CA VAL A 25 -26.75 -19.09 -24.58
C VAL A 25 -25.41 -19.81 -24.73
N VAL A 26 -24.31 -19.11 -24.46
CA VAL A 26 -22.94 -19.63 -24.57
C VAL A 26 -22.41 -20.00 -23.18
N ILE A 27 -21.81 -21.19 -23.07
CA ILE A 27 -21.24 -21.77 -21.85
C ILE A 27 -19.76 -22.08 -22.10
N ALA A 28 -18.87 -21.61 -21.24
CA ALA A 28 -17.45 -21.86 -21.38
C ALA A 28 -17.13 -23.35 -21.12
N ALA A 29 -16.18 -23.90 -21.89
CA ALA A 29 -15.77 -25.29 -21.74
C ALA A 29 -14.99 -25.53 -20.44
N HIS A 30 -14.25 -24.52 -19.99
CA HIS A 30 -13.45 -24.41 -18.77
C HIS A 30 -13.32 -22.93 -18.39
N LYS A 31 -12.84 -22.61 -17.19
CA LYS A 31 -12.53 -21.23 -16.80
C LYS A 31 -11.44 -20.66 -17.69
N ASP A 32 -11.78 -19.63 -18.45
CA ASP A 32 -10.93 -19.10 -19.53
C ASP A 32 -10.90 -17.56 -19.57
N GLY A 33 -11.39 -16.91 -18.51
CA GLY A 33 -11.45 -15.45 -18.39
C GLY A 33 -12.50 -14.76 -19.26
N SER A 34 -13.37 -15.51 -19.95
CA SER A 34 -14.42 -14.93 -20.79
C SER A 34 -15.62 -14.36 -20.01
N GLY A 35 -15.67 -14.57 -18.69
CA GLY A 35 -16.79 -14.16 -17.84
C GLY A 35 -18.08 -14.95 -18.07
N LEU A 36 -18.03 -16.02 -18.87
CA LEU A 36 -19.15 -16.93 -19.10
C LEU A 36 -19.23 -17.99 -18.00
N PRO A 37 -20.45 -18.46 -17.65
CA PRO A 37 -20.59 -19.63 -16.80
C PRO A 37 -19.97 -20.85 -17.48
N THR A 38 -19.32 -21.68 -16.68
CA THR A 38 -18.72 -22.94 -17.13
C THR A 38 -19.71 -24.10 -17.01
N ARG A 39 -19.30 -25.25 -17.53
CA ARG A 39 -20.02 -26.52 -17.35
C ARG A 39 -20.24 -26.88 -15.88
N GLU A 40 -19.29 -26.54 -15.01
CA GLU A 40 -19.36 -26.85 -13.57
C GLU A 40 -20.42 -25.97 -12.87
N ASP A 41 -20.54 -24.71 -13.31
CA ASP A 41 -21.50 -23.75 -12.73
C ASP A 41 -22.97 -24.09 -13.02
N LEU A 42 -23.22 -24.99 -13.98
CA LEU A 42 -24.58 -25.49 -14.26
C LEU A 42 -25.15 -26.30 -13.08
N GLY A 43 -24.30 -26.84 -12.20
CA GLY A 43 -24.73 -27.55 -10.99
C GLY A 43 -25.60 -28.78 -11.25
N GLN A 44 -25.58 -29.32 -12.46
CA GLN A 44 -26.34 -30.49 -12.87
C GLN A 44 -25.42 -31.55 -13.47
N GLU A 45 -25.83 -32.81 -13.33
CA GLU A 45 -25.10 -33.93 -13.93
C GLU A 45 -25.08 -33.81 -15.45
N LEU A 46 -23.88 -33.94 -16.03
CA LEU A 46 -23.65 -33.94 -17.46
C LEU A 46 -23.55 -35.38 -17.95
N THR A 47 -24.55 -35.82 -18.71
CA THR A 47 -24.55 -37.15 -19.32
C THR A 47 -24.35 -37.04 -20.83
N ARG A 48 -23.75 -38.04 -21.46
CA ARG A 48 -23.54 -38.04 -22.91
C ARG A 48 -24.89 -38.02 -23.63
N ALA A 49 -25.06 -37.08 -24.57
CA ALA A 49 -26.29 -36.95 -25.33
C ALA A 49 -26.22 -37.68 -26.70
N ALA A 50 -27.39 -37.87 -27.30
CA ALA A 50 -27.50 -38.32 -28.68
C ALA A 50 -27.17 -37.17 -29.65
N TYR A 51 -26.64 -37.52 -30.82
CA TYR A 51 -26.39 -36.59 -31.92
C TYR A 51 -27.66 -35.76 -32.22
N PRO A 52 -27.58 -34.43 -32.37
CA PRO A 52 -26.38 -33.62 -32.63
C PRO A 52 -25.72 -32.96 -31.40
N TYR A 53 -26.04 -33.41 -30.18
CA TYR A 53 -25.53 -32.81 -28.94
C TYR A 53 -24.43 -33.65 -28.31
N ASP A 54 -23.56 -33.01 -27.53
CA ASP A 54 -22.47 -33.68 -26.83
C ASP A 54 -22.91 -34.13 -25.43
N TYR A 55 -23.60 -33.24 -24.70
CA TYR A 55 -24.04 -33.49 -23.33
C TYR A 55 -25.50 -33.08 -23.10
N ALA A 56 -26.19 -33.83 -22.25
CA ALA A 56 -27.45 -33.44 -21.64
C ALA A 56 -27.18 -32.88 -20.23
N VAL A 57 -27.78 -31.74 -19.93
CA VAL A 57 -27.68 -31.05 -18.65
C VAL A 57 -28.92 -31.42 -17.83
N GLY A 58 -28.83 -32.51 -17.06
CA GLY A 58 -29.96 -33.08 -16.34
C GLY A 58 -31.23 -33.18 -17.21
N LYS A 59 -32.31 -32.51 -16.77
CA LYS A 59 -33.56 -32.37 -17.55
C LYS A 59 -33.67 -31.01 -18.27
N ALA A 60 -32.77 -30.07 -17.99
CA ALA A 60 -32.92 -28.68 -18.36
C ALA A 60 -32.59 -28.39 -19.84
N GLY A 61 -31.70 -29.16 -20.47
CA GLY A 61 -31.34 -28.91 -21.86
C GLY A 61 -30.12 -29.69 -22.35
N PHE A 62 -29.53 -29.21 -23.43
CA PHE A 62 -28.41 -29.85 -24.11
C PHE A 62 -27.28 -28.86 -24.38
N LEU A 63 -26.04 -29.36 -24.37
CA LEU A 63 -24.85 -28.65 -24.79
C LEU A 63 -24.35 -29.20 -26.12
N LYS A 64 -24.03 -28.29 -27.04
CA LYS A 64 -23.36 -28.59 -28.30
C LYS A 64 -22.08 -27.77 -28.39
N TYR A 65 -20.95 -28.42 -28.57
CA TYR A 65 -19.66 -27.77 -28.72
C TYR A 65 -19.60 -27.03 -30.07
N ASP A 66 -19.14 -25.79 -30.01
CA ASP A 66 -18.85 -24.95 -31.15
C ASP A 66 -17.33 -24.75 -31.21
N SER A 67 -16.68 -25.38 -32.19
CA SER A 67 -15.22 -25.34 -32.34
C SER A 67 -14.71 -23.96 -32.78
N GLU A 68 -15.54 -23.12 -33.37
CA GLU A 68 -15.16 -21.76 -33.74
C GLU A 68 -15.09 -20.85 -32.51
N LEU A 69 -15.96 -21.09 -31.53
CA LEU A 69 -15.98 -20.38 -30.25
C LEU A 69 -15.06 -21.01 -29.20
N GLY A 70 -14.77 -22.31 -29.33
CA GLY A 70 -14.13 -23.09 -28.27
C GLY A 70 -15.02 -23.27 -27.04
N ALA A 71 -16.33 -23.15 -27.19
CA ALA A 71 -17.33 -23.10 -26.12
C ALA A 71 -18.57 -23.93 -26.48
N TYR A 72 -19.48 -24.14 -25.52
CA TYR A 72 -20.73 -24.85 -25.75
C TYR A 72 -21.89 -23.89 -25.97
N LEU A 73 -22.80 -24.25 -26.86
CA LEU A 73 -24.11 -23.64 -27.01
C LEU A 73 -25.14 -24.43 -26.22
N PHE A 74 -25.84 -23.77 -25.30
CA PHE A 74 -26.91 -24.35 -24.52
C PHE A 74 -28.26 -24.21 -25.25
N THR A 75 -28.98 -25.33 -25.34
CA THR A 75 -30.34 -25.39 -25.87
C THR A 75 -31.29 -25.87 -24.79
N ALA A 76 -32.21 -25.02 -24.35
CA ALA A 76 -33.19 -25.34 -23.32
C ALA A 76 -34.21 -26.38 -23.82
N LYS A 77 -34.60 -27.30 -22.94
CA LYS A 77 -35.73 -28.20 -23.20
C LYS A 77 -37.04 -27.51 -22.82
N SER A 78 -38.03 -27.55 -23.71
CA SER A 78 -39.31 -26.86 -23.51
C SER A 78 -40.02 -27.35 -22.23
N GLY A 79 -40.48 -26.41 -21.40
CA GLY A 79 -41.25 -26.68 -20.18
C GLY A 79 -40.43 -27.06 -18.95
N GLU A 80 -39.10 -27.17 -19.07
CA GLU A 80 -38.21 -27.52 -17.96
C GLU A 80 -37.57 -26.26 -17.33
N LYS A 81 -37.25 -26.33 -16.03
CA LYS A 81 -36.60 -25.21 -15.33
C LYS A 81 -35.13 -25.12 -15.72
N LEU A 82 -34.68 -23.90 -16.04
CA LEU A 82 -33.28 -23.62 -16.31
C LEU A 82 -32.42 -23.76 -15.03
N PRO A 83 -31.13 -24.12 -15.18
CA PRO A 83 -30.16 -24.01 -14.10
C PRO A 83 -30.12 -22.58 -13.56
N GLN A 84 -29.91 -22.42 -12.25
CA GLN A 84 -29.97 -21.11 -11.59
C GLN A 84 -28.99 -20.10 -12.19
N VAL A 85 -27.79 -20.55 -12.58
CA VAL A 85 -26.78 -19.71 -13.23
C VAL A 85 -27.28 -19.13 -14.57
N LEU A 86 -28.14 -19.87 -15.28
CA LEU A 86 -28.71 -19.43 -16.56
C LEU A 86 -29.99 -18.59 -16.40
N ALA A 87 -30.64 -18.65 -15.23
CA ALA A 87 -31.78 -17.79 -14.94
C ALA A 87 -31.38 -16.30 -14.86
N ASN A 88 -30.14 -16.03 -14.45
CA ASN A 88 -29.54 -14.69 -14.39
C ASN A 88 -28.49 -14.46 -15.49
N TYR A 89 -28.61 -15.19 -16.61
CA TYR A 89 -27.65 -15.08 -17.71
C TYR A 89 -27.65 -13.68 -18.31
N GLN A 90 -26.48 -13.04 -18.33
CA GLN A 90 -26.32 -11.71 -18.93
C GLN A 90 -25.60 -11.79 -20.27
N THR A 91 -26.01 -10.91 -21.19
CA THR A 91 -25.24 -10.68 -22.42
C THR A 91 -23.98 -9.92 -22.04
N LEU A 92 -22.83 -10.39 -22.50
CA LEU A 92 -21.57 -9.78 -22.16
C LEU A 92 -21.40 -8.44 -22.88
N SER A 93 -20.78 -7.49 -22.17
CA SER A 93 -20.33 -6.23 -22.70
C SER A 93 -18.81 -6.16 -22.60
N LEU A 94 -18.16 -5.83 -23.71
CA LEU A 94 -16.71 -5.74 -23.79
C LEU A 94 -16.29 -4.28 -23.65
N VAL A 95 -15.50 -3.98 -22.62
CA VAL A 95 -15.18 -2.60 -22.24
C VAL A 95 -13.70 -2.37 -21.96
N GLU A 96 -13.32 -1.10 -21.91
CA GLU A 96 -12.00 -0.65 -21.51
C GLU A 96 -12.06 -0.11 -20.08
N ALA A 97 -10.98 -0.30 -19.32
CA ALA A 97 -10.85 0.20 -17.97
C ALA A 97 -9.79 1.29 -17.91
N THR A 98 -10.08 2.34 -17.14
CA THR A 98 -9.12 3.38 -16.83
C THR A 98 -8.51 3.11 -15.46
N LEU A 99 -7.20 2.89 -15.41
CA LEU A 99 -6.46 2.74 -14.16
C LEU A 99 -5.89 4.09 -13.75
N ASP A 100 -6.42 4.65 -12.67
CA ASP A 100 -5.69 5.65 -11.90
C ASP A 100 -4.61 4.90 -11.08
N VAL A 101 -3.39 4.90 -11.63
CA VAL A 101 -2.22 4.24 -11.00
C VAL A 101 -1.98 4.81 -9.62
N GLN A 102 -2.23 6.11 -9.52
CA GLN A 102 -1.99 6.91 -8.36
C GLN A 102 -2.98 6.53 -7.25
N ASP A 103 -4.28 6.69 -7.48
CA ASP A 103 -5.28 6.40 -6.46
C ASP A 103 -5.56 4.91 -6.28
N ARG A 104 -4.85 4.05 -7.04
CA ARG A 104 -5.06 2.59 -7.06
C ARG A 104 -6.52 2.28 -7.36
N ARG A 105 -7.07 2.99 -8.34
CA ARG A 105 -8.48 2.93 -8.70
C ARG A 105 -8.64 2.55 -10.15
N ILE A 106 -9.48 1.55 -10.41
CA ILE A 106 -9.93 1.26 -11.76
C ILE A 106 -11.36 1.76 -11.91
N ASN A 107 -11.60 2.55 -12.95
CA ASN A 107 -12.93 2.98 -13.35
C ASN A 107 -13.30 2.32 -14.67
N ILE A 108 -14.48 1.72 -14.70
CA ILE A 108 -15.06 1.08 -15.87
C ILE A 108 -16.36 1.80 -16.19
N GLN A 109 -16.48 2.31 -17.41
CA GLN A 109 -17.73 2.88 -17.92
C GLN A 109 -18.37 1.89 -18.89
N CYS A 110 -19.60 1.46 -18.60
CA CYS A 110 -20.38 0.58 -19.46
C CYS A 110 -21.80 1.13 -19.61
N GLY A 111 -22.04 1.90 -20.68
CA GLY A 111 -23.30 2.64 -20.85
C GLY A 111 -23.50 3.66 -19.73
N GLU A 112 -24.61 3.56 -19.01
CA GLU A 112 -24.92 4.40 -17.84
C GLU A 112 -24.27 3.90 -16.53
N ALA A 113 -23.76 2.66 -16.50
CA ALA A 113 -23.12 2.10 -15.31
C ALA A 113 -21.65 2.54 -15.21
N CYS A 114 -21.27 3.00 -14.01
CA CYS A 114 -19.89 3.28 -13.63
C CYS A 114 -19.50 2.33 -12.49
N ILE A 115 -18.49 1.50 -12.71
CA ILE A 115 -17.95 0.57 -11.72
C ILE A 115 -16.57 1.05 -11.32
N THR A 116 -16.36 1.20 -10.01
CA THR A 116 -15.08 1.60 -9.44
C THR A 116 -14.53 0.50 -8.55
N PHE A 117 -13.31 0.06 -8.85
CA PHE A 117 -12.52 -0.79 -7.99
C PHE A 117 -11.51 0.09 -7.23
N THR A 118 -11.40 -0.09 -5.92
CA THR A 118 -10.45 0.63 -5.06
C THR A 118 -9.39 -0.32 -4.50
N GLY A 119 -8.17 0.16 -4.32
CA GLY A 119 -7.09 -0.65 -3.74
C GLY A 119 -6.43 -1.60 -4.73
N VAL A 120 -6.54 -1.31 -6.01
CA VAL A 120 -5.86 -2.05 -7.09
C VAL A 120 -4.35 -2.02 -6.86
N GLN A 121 -3.66 -3.07 -7.30
CA GLN A 121 -2.20 -3.19 -7.11
C GLN A 121 -1.47 -3.10 -8.47
N PRO A 122 -1.28 -1.89 -9.05
CA PRO A 122 -0.65 -1.71 -10.36
C PRO A 122 0.72 -2.41 -10.52
N TRP A 123 1.47 -2.55 -9.42
CA TRP A 123 2.79 -3.16 -9.39
C TRP A 123 2.80 -4.69 -9.60
N LYS A 124 1.65 -5.38 -9.50
CA LYS A 124 1.55 -6.81 -9.86
C LYS A 124 1.71 -7.08 -11.36
N GLY A 125 1.72 -6.02 -12.17
CA GLY A 125 1.66 -6.10 -13.63
C GLY A 125 0.24 -6.02 -14.14
N LEU A 126 0.04 -5.31 -15.25
CA LEU A 126 -1.29 -5.02 -15.78
C LEU A 126 -2.07 -6.25 -16.23
N TYR A 127 -1.38 -7.34 -16.60
CA TYR A 127 -2.01 -8.62 -16.89
C TYR A 127 -2.71 -9.20 -15.65
N GLU A 128 -2.02 -9.27 -14.52
CA GLU A 128 -2.59 -9.78 -13.27
C GLU A 128 -3.72 -8.88 -12.77
N VAL A 129 -3.55 -7.57 -12.90
CA VAL A 129 -4.62 -6.61 -12.59
C VAL A 129 -5.86 -6.84 -13.46
N LEU A 130 -5.69 -7.09 -14.76
CA LEU A 130 -6.80 -7.40 -15.67
C LEU A 130 -7.49 -8.72 -15.29
N ARG A 131 -6.70 -9.75 -14.93
CA ARG A 131 -7.20 -11.05 -14.52
C ARG A 131 -8.05 -10.94 -13.25
N GLU A 132 -7.51 -10.36 -12.19
CA GLU A 132 -8.22 -10.14 -10.91
C GLU A 132 -9.49 -9.30 -11.10
N LEU A 133 -9.42 -8.27 -11.96
CA LEU A 133 -10.56 -7.42 -12.29
C LEU A 133 -11.70 -8.21 -12.94
N ASN A 134 -11.40 -9.04 -13.94
CA ASN A 134 -12.39 -9.85 -14.64
C ASN A 134 -12.95 -10.98 -13.75
N GLU A 135 -12.13 -11.58 -12.90
CA GLU A 135 -12.59 -12.57 -11.91
C GLU A 135 -13.62 -11.97 -10.94
N GLU A 136 -13.41 -10.74 -10.47
CA GLU A 136 -14.37 -10.06 -9.59
C GLU A 136 -15.65 -9.65 -10.33
N LEU A 137 -15.55 -9.19 -11.58
CA LEU A 137 -16.73 -8.88 -12.41
C LEU A 137 -17.57 -10.13 -12.71
N GLU A 138 -16.92 -11.27 -12.96
CA GLU A 138 -17.57 -12.57 -13.12
C GLU A 138 -18.25 -13.00 -11.81
N ARG A 139 -17.56 -12.88 -10.68
CA ARG A 139 -18.08 -13.26 -9.36
C ARG A 139 -19.38 -12.53 -9.01
N VAL A 140 -19.50 -11.26 -9.38
CA VAL A 140 -20.73 -10.47 -9.15
C VAL A 140 -21.74 -10.56 -10.29
N ASN A 141 -21.45 -11.36 -11.33
CA ASN A 141 -22.26 -11.52 -12.54
C ASN A 141 -22.61 -10.16 -13.19
N ALA A 142 -21.59 -9.29 -13.34
CA ALA A 142 -21.77 -7.94 -13.89
C ALA A 142 -22.07 -7.91 -15.40
N GLY A 143 -21.89 -9.04 -16.11
CA GLY A 143 -22.02 -9.09 -17.56
C GLY A 143 -20.97 -8.25 -18.29
N ILE A 144 -19.85 -7.92 -17.65
CA ILE A 144 -18.81 -7.03 -18.19
C ILE A 144 -17.47 -7.77 -18.24
N VAL A 145 -16.78 -7.65 -19.37
CA VAL A 145 -15.41 -8.13 -19.55
C VAL A 145 -14.52 -6.97 -19.96
N VAL A 146 -13.45 -6.75 -19.21
CA VAL A 146 -12.43 -5.77 -19.53
C VAL A 146 -11.36 -6.44 -20.37
N TRP A 147 -10.96 -5.83 -21.49
CA TRP A 147 -9.88 -6.35 -22.35
C TRP A 147 -8.66 -5.41 -22.43
N LYS A 148 -8.80 -4.19 -21.93
CA LYS A 148 -7.79 -3.15 -22.03
C LYS A 148 -7.75 -2.30 -20.78
N ILE A 149 -6.54 -2.05 -20.27
CA ILE A 149 -6.30 -1.11 -19.18
C ILE A 149 -5.50 0.06 -19.73
N ILE A 150 -6.07 1.26 -19.56
CA ILE A 150 -5.45 2.54 -19.91
C ILE A 150 -4.99 3.20 -18.61
N PRO A 151 -3.68 3.22 -18.31
CA PRO A 151 -3.16 3.96 -17.18
C PRO A 151 -3.39 5.46 -17.41
N LYS A 152 -4.06 6.12 -16.47
CA LYS A 152 -4.03 7.57 -16.32
C LYS A 152 -3.02 7.90 -15.24
N GLU A 153 -1.90 8.49 -15.66
CA GLU A 153 -1.06 9.26 -14.77
C GLU A 153 -1.68 10.65 -14.68
N ASN A 154 -2.43 10.90 -13.61
CA ASN A 154 -2.82 12.25 -13.29
C ASN A 154 -1.54 13.00 -12.92
N ASN A 155 -1.03 13.87 -13.82
CA ASN A 155 0.04 14.83 -13.51
C ASN A 155 -0.37 15.89 -12.47
N LYS A 156 -1.42 15.61 -11.68
CA LYS A 156 -2.04 16.48 -10.69
C LYS A 156 -2.40 15.69 -9.42
N VAL A 157 -1.47 14.90 -8.87
CA VAL A 157 -1.50 14.69 -7.43
C VAL A 157 -0.82 15.91 -6.82
N ARG A 158 -1.54 16.61 -5.93
CA ARG A 158 -0.92 17.55 -5.01
C ARG A 158 0.12 16.74 -4.22
N PRO A 159 1.43 17.02 -4.36
CA PRO A 159 2.46 16.39 -3.54
C PRO A 159 2.09 16.69 -2.09
N GLY A 160 1.58 15.70 -1.36
CA GLY A 160 1.00 15.95 -0.04
C GLY A 160 -0.23 15.14 0.36
N GLU A 161 -0.70 14.15 -0.43
CA GLU A 161 -1.75 13.21 0.03
C GLU A 161 -1.20 11.82 0.41
N ARG A 162 -0.18 11.29 -0.28
CA ARG A 162 0.41 9.97 0.05
C ARG A 162 1.54 10.04 1.06
N LEU A 163 1.65 9.00 1.90
CA LEU A 163 2.76 8.81 2.83
C LEU A 163 4.06 8.44 2.09
N PHE A 164 3.95 7.62 1.05
CA PHE A 164 5.09 7.22 0.22
C PHE A 164 4.76 7.52 -1.25
N SER A 165 5.73 8.09 -1.97
CA SER A 165 5.65 8.32 -3.42
C SER A 165 5.73 7.01 -4.21
N GLU A 166 6.35 5.99 -3.62
CA GLU A 166 6.60 4.68 -4.22
C GLU A 166 5.85 3.57 -3.45
N ALA A 167 6.40 2.35 -3.45
CA ALA A 167 5.84 1.24 -2.69
C ALA A 167 5.92 1.48 -1.19
N VAL A 168 4.94 0.94 -0.47
CA VAL A 168 4.88 1.03 1.00
C VAL A 168 5.96 0.12 1.59
N PRO A 169 6.94 0.66 2.34
CA PRO A 169 7.96 -0.15 3.00
C PRO A 169 7.35 -1.19 3.92
N LYS A 170 8.02 -2.33 4.05
CA LYS A 170 7.55 -3.45 4.89
C LYS A 170 8.59 -3.73 5.96
N LEU A 171 8.15 -3.75 7.21
CA LEU A 171 8.98 -4.21 8.33
C LEU A 171 8.68 -5.68 8.58
N ARG A 172 9.72 -6.50 8.69
CA ARG A 172 9.60 -7.93 8.95
C ARG A 172 10.60 -8.42 9.99
N ASN A 173 10.19 -9.46 10.71
CA ASN A 173 11.08 -10.36 11.44
C ASN A 173 10.97 -11.76 10.81
N GLY A 174 11.52 -12.79 11.47
CA GLY A 174 11.44 -14.17 10.99
C GLY A 174 10.04 -14.82 11.04
N GLN A 175 9.00 -14.14 11.53
CA GLN A 175 7.68 -14.69 11.83
C GLN A 175 6.50 -13.86 11.30
N ALA A 176 6.70 -12.57 11.07
CA ALA A 176 5.67 -11.60 10.76
C ALA A 176 6.20 -10.47 9.88
N MET A 177 5.27 -9.84 9.17
CA MET A 177 5.49 -8.66 8.33
C MET A 177 4.33 -7.68 8.52
N SER A 178 4.61 -6.38 8.48
CA SER A 178 3.59 -5.33 8.47
C SER A 178 4.05 -4.13 7.64
N HIS A 179 3.08 -3.32 7.21
CA HIS A 179 3.33 -2.18 6.35
C HIS A 179 3.68 -0.95 7.17
N ALA A 180 4.74 -0.25 6.77
CA ALA A 180 5.11 1.03 7.39
C ALA A 180 4.11 2.12 7.01
N THR A 181 3.89 3.05 7.94
CA THR A 181 3.14 4.30 7.75
C THR A 181 4.06 5.51 7.88
N GLY A 182 5.14 5.35 8.66
CA GLY A 182 6.38 6.09 8.51
C GLY A 182 7.48 5.51 9.37
N TYR A 183 8.66 6.09 9.25
CA TYR A 183 9.86 5.60 9.89
C TYR A 183 10.91 6.71 10.06
N ALA A 184 11.80 6.53 11.04
CA ALA A 184 13.02 7.31 11.18
C ALA A 184 14.13 6.44 11.77
N TYR A 185 15.33 6.47 11.19
CA TYR A 185 16.51 5.79 11.73
C TYR A 185 17.79 6.59 11.45
N ASP A 186 18.82 6.41 12.27
CA ASP A 186 20.08 7.15 12.16
C ASP A 186 21.08 6.49 11.19
N SER A 187 22.28 7.08 11.06
CA SER A 187 23.35 6.53 10.20
C SER A 187 23.84 5.15 10.63
N ASP A 188 23.68 4.81 11.91
CA ASP A 188 24.08 3.53 12.50
C ASP A 188 22.93 2.49 12.41
N HIS A 189 21.84 2.85 11.73
CA HIS A 189 20.61 2.08 11.57
C HIS A 189 19.83 1.86 12.87
N ASN A 190 20.07 2.68 13.91
CA ASN A 190 19.24 2.69 15.11
C ASN A 190 17.86 3.20 14.75
N LEU A 191 16.84 2.40 15.03
CA LEU A 191 15.45 2.71 14.73
C LEU A 191 14.91 3.69 15.76
N VAL A 192 14.65 4.92 15.36
CA VAL A 192 14.13 5.96 16.27
C VAL A 192 12.60 5.92 16.30
N TYR A 193 11.98 5.71 15.15
CA TYR A 193 10.53 5.69 15.00
C TYR A 193 10.09 4.69 13.93
N ILE A 194 8.99 4.00 14.19
CA ILE A 194 8.26 3.27 13.16
C ILE A 194 6.75 3.28 13.46
N GLY A 195 5.97 3.75 12.48
CA GLY A 195 4.53 3.54 12.42
C GLY A 195 4.21 2.32 11.57
N LEU A 196 3.36 1.41 12.03
CA LEU A 196 3.00 0.18 11.35
C LEU A 196 1.48 -0.01 11.28
N ALA A 197 1.00 -0.53 10.15
CA ALA A 197 -0.37 -0.97 9.97
C ALA A 197 -0.41 -2.46 9.56
N GLY A 198 -1.26 -3.23 10.23
CA GLY A 198 -1.40 -4.67 9.96
C GLY A 198 -2.29 -5.39 10.95
N TYR A 199 -2.36 -6.72 10.84
CA TYR A 199 -3.07 -7.56 11.79
C TYR A 199 -2.43 -7.48 13.17
N LYS A 200 -3.25 -7.48 14.22
CA LYS A 200 -2.76 -7.37 15.61
C LYS A 200 -1.69 -8.40 15.95
N THR A 201 -1.86 -9.65 15.52
CA THR A 201 -0.90 -10.74 15.76
C THR A 201 0.46 -10.48 15.12
N SER A 202 0.49 -9.94 13.90
CA SER A 202 1.72 -9.58 13.21
C SER A 202 2.43 -8.42 13.92
N LEU A 203 1.67 -7.40 14.31
CA LEU A 203 2.21 -6.23 15.02
C LEU A 203 2.77 -6.61 16.40
N GLU A 204 2.11 -7.50 17.13
CA GLU A 204 2.60 -8.02 18.41
C GLU A 204 3.91 -8.80 18.25
N SER A 205 4.06 -9.58 17.18
CA SER A 205 5.33 -10.27 16.87
C SER A 205 6.47 -9.28 16.63
N LEU A 206 6.21 -8.22 15.86
CA LEU A 206 7.20 -7.16 15.59
C LEU A 206 7.54 -6.38 16.87
N ARG A 207 6.54 -6.02 17.68
CA ARG A 207 6.71 -5.39 18.99
C ARG A 207 7.63 -6.19 19.91
N VAL A 208 7.40 -7.51 20.04
CA VAL A 208 8.25 -8.36 20.88
C VAL A 208 9.70 -8.35 20.38
N THR A 209 9.89 -8.33 19.06
CA THR A 209 11.23 -8.26 18.46
C THR A 209 11.93 -6.94 18.80
N LEU A 210 11.20 -5.81 18.70
CA LEU A 210 11.68 -4.48 19.11
C LEU A 210 12.08 -4.45 20.59
N ILE A 211 11.21 -4.90 21.49
CA ILE A 211 11.44 -4.88 22.95
C ILE A 211 12.61 -5.80 23.34
N CYS A 212 12.81 -6.90 22.61
CA CYS A 212 13.95 -7.79 22.84
C CYS A 212 15.27 -7.26 22.23
N GLY A 213 15.31 -6.06 21.66
CA GLY A 213 16.52 -5.49 21.06
C GLY A 213 17.01 -6.25 19.83
N LYS A 214 16.15 -7.04 19.16
CA LYS A 214 16.54 -7.85 18.00
C LYS A 214 16.36 -7.06 16.71
N SER A 215 17.31 -7.21 15.79
CA SER A 215 17.24 -6.52 14.51
C SER A 215 16.01 -6.93 13.68
N LEU A 216 15.50 -5.96 12.93
CA LEU A 216 14.38 -6.09 12.02
C LEU A 216 14.83 -5.75 10.60
N GLN A 217 14.20 -6.36 9.61
CA GLN A 217 14.49 -6.06 8.21
C GLN A 217 13.40 -5.16 7.65
N MET A 218 13.79 -4.05 7.04
CA MET A 218 12.89 -3.18 6.30
C MET A 218 13.19 -3.30 4.80
N THR A 219 12.20 -3.76 4.05
CA THR A 219 12.27 -3.83 2.59
C THR A 219 11.66 -2.56 1.99
N ARG A 220 12.38 -1.96 1.06
CA ARG A 220 11.96 -0.82 0.23
C ARG A 220 12.18 -1.22 -1.23
N ASP A 221 11.18 -1.06 -2.09
CA ASP A 221 11.24 -1.64 -3.44
C ASP A 221 12.30 -0.98 -4.37
N ASP A 222 12.87 0.17 -3.96
CA ASP A 222 13.89 0.95 -4.66
C ASP A 222 15.30 0.87 -4.05
N LEU A 223 15.43 0.30 -2.85
CA LEU A 223 16.67 0.29 -2.07
C LEU A 223 16.95 -1.09 -1.50
N SER A 224 18.22 -1.40 -1.25
CA SER A 224 18.59 -2.63 -0.55
C SER A 224 17.86 -2.72 0.80
N ASP A 225 17.46 -3.94 1.16
CA ASP A 225 16.93 -4.26 2.50
C ASP A 225 17.83 -3.63 3.58
N VAL A 226 17.21 -2.92 4.52
CA VAL A 226 17.90 -2.27 5.63
C VAL A 226 17.65 -3.06 6.90
N SER A 227 18.74 -3.45 7.57
CA SER A 227 18.69 -4.02 8.90
C SER A 227 18.60 -2.90 9.93
N LEU A 228 17.47 -2.79 10.62
CA LEU A 228 17.21 -1.79 11.65
C LEU A 228 17.50 -2.37 13.04
N ILE A 229 18.19 -1.59 13.86
CA ILE A 229 18.61 -1.95 15.22
C ILE A 229 17.68 -1.25 16.20
N PRO A 230 16.91 -1.97 17.04
CA PRO A 230 16.06 -1.32 18.02
C PRO A 230 16.89 -0.57 19.07
N THR A 231 16.40 0.59 19.48
CA THR A 231 16.91 1.32 20.65
C THR A 231 16.34 0.74 21.95
N ASP A 232 16.94 1.11 23.07
CA ASP A 232 16.76 0.45 24.37
C ASP A 232 15.30 0.39 24.88
N LYS A 233 14.51 1.46 24.67
CA LYS A 233 13.11 1.54 25.13
C LYS A 233 12.25 2.31 24.11
N TYR A 234 11.05 1.79 23.84
CA TYR A 234 10.04 2.45 23.00
C TYR A 234 8.75 2.72 23.77
N GLU A 235 8.20 3.91 23.58
CA GLU A 235 6.80 4.18 23.88
C GLU A 235 5.95 3.75 22.68
N GLN A 236 4.70 3.35 22.96
CA GLN A 236 3.80 2.81 21.94
C GLN A 236 2.38 3.34 22.08
N ALA A 237 1.73 3.58 20.94
CA ALA A 237 0.32 3.94 20.87
C ALA A 237 -0.38 3.03 19.85
N TRP A 238 -1.46 2.38 20.28
CA TRP A 238 -2.23 1.45 19.46
C TRP A 238 -3.60 2.03 19.15
N GLN A 239 -3.96 2.03 17.87
CA GLN A 239 -5.25 2.49 17.38
C GLN A 239 -5.90 1.36 16.57
N ALA A 240 -7.07 0.88 17.00
CA ALA A 240 -7.87 -0.03 16.19
C ALA A 240 -8.39 0.72 14.95
N MET A 241 -8.30 0.09 13.78
CA MET A 241 -8.84 0.66 12.55
C MET A 241 -10.33 0.29 12.42
N PRO A 242 -11.21 1.25 12.08
CA PRO A 242 -12.61 0.94 11.81
C PRO A 242 -12.75 -0.10 10.69
N GLU A 243 -13.69 -1.02 10.83
CA GLU A 243 -14.12 -1.98 9.78
C GLU A 243 -13.13 -3.11 9.42
N TYR A 244 -11.95 -3.19 10.06
CA TYR A 244 -10.96 -4.25 9.81
C TYR A 244 -10.45 -4.87 11.12
N THR A 245 -9.93 -6.10 11.05
CA THR A 245 -9.16 -6.72 12.15
C THR A 245 -7.74 -6.15 12.28
N ASN A 246 -7.48 -5.02 11.61
CA ASN A 246 -6.18 -4.35 11.56
C ASN A 246 -6.06 -3.29 12.66
N HIS A 247 -4.83 -3.05 13.07
CA HIS A 247 -4.46 -1.97 13.97
C HIS A 247 -3.39 -1.11 13.30
N HIS A 248 -3.34 0.14 13.72
CA HIS A 248 -2.20 1.02 13.51
C HIS A 248 -1.47 1.15 14.84
N VAL A 249 -0.15 1.09 14.81
CA VAL A 249 0.70 1.24 15.99
C VAL A 249 1.90 2.11 15.66
N GLY A 250 2.19 3.07 16.53
CA GLY A 250 3.45 3.83 16.49
C GLY A 250 4.37 3.36 17.60
N PHE A 251 5.65 3.11 17.27
CA PHE A 251 6.72 2.91 18.22
C PHE A 251 7.69 4.07 18.12
N VAL A 252 7.91 4.78 19.22
CA VAL A 252 8.82 5.94 19.29
C VAL A 252 9.85 5.67 20.37
N SER A 253 11.13 5.78 20.03
CA SER A 253 12.23 5.67 20.99
C SER A 253 12.05 6.68 22.11
N ARG A 254 12.29 6.28 23.36
CA ARG A 254 12.22 7.20 24.50
C ARG A 254 13.15 8.41 24.33
N LEU A 255 14.26 8.23 23.61
CA LEU A 255 15.26 9.26 23.32
C LEU A 255 14.73 10.37 22.39
N ALA A 256 13.58 10.15 21.75
CA ALA A 256 12.90 11.15 20.94
C ALA A 256 11.81 11.92 21.70
N LEU A 257 11.53 11.55 22.97
CA LEU A 257 10.38 12.06 23.73
C LEU A 257 10.79 13.02 24.85
N PRO A 258 10.06 14.12 25.06
CA PRO A 258 10.38 15.09 26.11
C PRO A 258 10.25 14.45 27.50
N GLY A 259 11.21 14.76 28.38
CA GLY A 259 11.25 14.30 29.77
C GLY A 259 11.63 12.81 29.94
N LYS A 260 12.15 12.17 28.90
CA LYS A 260 12.46 10.72 28.87
C LYS A 260 13.95 10.42 28.68
N TRP A 261 14.77 11.46 28.68
CA TRP A 261 16.22 11.38 28.69
C TRP A 261 16.75 10.99 30.07
N GLU A 262 17.84 10.23 30.10
CA GLU A 262 18.59 9.79 31.27
C GLU A 262 20.05 10.30 31.13
N PRO A 263 20.76 10.69 32.22
CA PRO A 263 22.13 11.22 32.16
C PRO A 263 23.16 10.37 31.42
N GLU A 264 22.92 9.06 31.34
CA GLU A 264 23.78 8.10 30.66
C GLU A 264 23.54 8.04 29.13
N ASP A 265 22.49 8.71 28.63
CA ASP A 265 22.15 8.69 27.22
C ASP A 265 23.15 9.49 26.39
N LEU A 266 23.68 8.83 25.36
CA LEU A 266 24.68 9.40 24.47
C LEU A 266 24.08 10.31 23.39
N SER A 267 22.77 10.22 23.18
CA SER A 267 22.09 10.94 22.12
C SER A 267 20.64 11.22 22.44
N ALA A 268 20.14 12.32 21.90
CA ALA A 268 18.71 12.59 21.81
C ALA A 268 18.27 12.66 20.34
N TYR A 269 16.98 12.43 20.09
CA TYR A 269 16.42 12.50 18.74
C TYR A 269 15.30 13.52 18.64
N LEU A 270 15.16 14.07 17.45
CA LEU A 270 14.11 14.99 17.07
C LEU A 270 13.31 14.35 15.94
N LEU A 271 11.99 14.44 16.00
CA LEU A 271 11.08 13.90 14.98
C LEU A 271 10.04 14.96 14.65
N ILE A 272 9.86 15.23 13.36
CA ILE A 272 8.79 16.09 12.84
C ILE A 272 7.89 15.24 11.95
N PHE A 273 6.58 15.40 12.15
CA PHE A 273 5.57 14.63 11.45
C PHE A 273 4.81 15.47 10.45
N ARG A 274 4.18 14.79 9.50
CA ARG A 274 3.31 15.39 8.51
C ARG A 274 2.13 16.08 9.20
N GLY A 275 1.79 17.29 8.73
CA GLY A 275 0.78 18.15 9.35
C GLY A 275 1.39 19.29 10.17
N THR A 276 2.69 19.23 10.47
CA THR A 276 3.43 20.37 11.03
C THR A 276 3.45 21.56 10.04
N PRO A 277 3.00 22.77 10.43
CA PRO A 277 2.91 23.91 9.52
C PRO A 277 4.25 24.42 8.97
N ASP A 278 5.29 24.49 9.82
CA ASP A 278 6.64 24.91 9.43
C ASP A 278 7.67 23.89 9.96
N PRO A 279 7.87 22.76 9.24
CA PRO A 279 8.69 21.65 9.72
C PRO A 279 10.13 22.04 10.06
N GLY A 280 10.72 22.97 9.31
CA GLY A 280 12.10 23.40 9.50
C GLY A 280 12.27 24.25 10.76
N LYS A 281 11.35 25.20 10.97
CA LYS A 281 11.35 26.03 12.18
C LYS A 281 11.06 25.19 13.43
N ASP A 282 10.08 24.30 13.36
CA ASP A 282 9.71 23.44 14.50
C ASP A 282 10.85 22.47 14.85
N LEU A 283 11.61 21.97 13.86
CA LEU A 283 12.79 21.15 14.13
C LEU A 283 13.86 21.91 14.91
N ILE A 284 14.11 23.17 14.56
CA ILE A 284 15.07 24.04 15.25
C ILE A 284 14.58 24.37 16.67
N GLN A 285 13.28 24.59 16.84
CA GLN A 285 12.71 24.82 18.17
C GLN A 285 12.85 23.58 19.05
N LEU A 286 12.48 22.40 18.55
CA LEU A 286 12.66 21.13 19.27
C LEU A 286 14.11 20.86 19.62
N PHE A 287 15.05 21.24 18.74
CA PHE A 287 16.48 21.14 19.03
C PHE A 287 16.87 21.94 20.27
N VAL A 288 16.44 23.20 20.37
CA VAL A 288 16.75 24.08 21.51
C VAL A 288 16.12 23.55 22.78
N GLU A 289 14.85 23.15 22.72
CA GLU A 289 14.14 22.54 23.85
C GLU A 289 14.87 21.29 24.35
N ARG A 290 15.36 20.46 23.42
CA ARG A 290 16.07 19.23 23.75
C ARG A 290 17.45 19.47 24.36
N ILE A 291 18.18 20.45 23.84
CA ILE A 291 19.50 20.83 24.40
C ILE A 291 19.34 21.42 25.79
N LYS A 292 18.34 22.29 26.01
CA LYS A 292 18.02 22.85 27.33
C LYS A 292 17.64 21.77 28.35
N GLU A 293 16.98 20.72 27.88
CA GLU A 293 16.59 19.58 28.70
C GLU A 293 17.80 18.69 29.06
N ALA A 294 18.61 18.33 28.06
CA ALA A 294 19.66 17.32 28.23
C ALA A 294 21.00 17.90 28.72
N LEU A 295 21.27 19.19 28.49
CA LEU A 295 22.52 19.84 28.87
C LEU A 295 22.29 20.87 29.98
N GLU A 296 23.19 20.92 30.95
CA GLU A 296 23.16 21.90 32.06
C GLU A 296 23.64 23.31 31.64
N VAL A 297 23.56 23.66 30.36
CA VAL A 297 24.08 24.92 29.82
C VAL A 297 22.94 25.88 29.52
N PRO A 298 22.99 27.16 29.97
CA PRO A 298 21.95 28.12 29.66
C PRO A 298 21.98 28.48 28.17
N ILE A 299 20.96 28.05 27.42
CA ILE A 299 20.78 28.39 26.01
C ILE A 299 19.67 29.44 25.88
N LEU A 300 19.92 30.53 25.17
CA LEU A 300 18.89 31.52 24.83
C LEU A 300 18.17 31.12 23.54
N ASP A 301 16.86 31.41 23.43
CA ASP A 301 16.07 31.07 22.24
C ASP A 301 16.55 31.78 20.98
N GLU A 302 17.11 32.98 21.14
CA GLU A 302 17.69 33.79 20.06
C GLU A 302 18.91 33.12 19.41
N TRP A 303 19.61 32.25 20.14
CA TRP A 303 20.78 31.52 19.63
C TRP A 303 20.42 30.34 18.74
N SER A 304 19.14 29.96 18.71
CA SER A 304 18.61 28.74 18.07
C SER A 304 19.14 28.50 16.65
N VAL A 305 19.03 29.49 15.77
CA VAL A 305 19.41 29.37 14.36
C VAL A 305 20.93 29.25 14.19
N ALA A 306 21.70 30.07 14.90
CA ALA A 306 23.16 30.05 14.84
C ALA A 306 23.72 28.72 15.39
N LEU A 307 23.24 28.31 16.57
CA LEU A 307 23.64 27.07 17.21
C LEU A 307 23.28 25.85 16.36
N TRP A 308 22.07 25.80 15.78
CA TRP A 308 21.66 24.73 14.87
C TRP A 308 22.59 24.61 13.67
N LYS A 309 22.89 25.73 13.01
CA LYS A 309 23.75 25.76 11.82
C LYS A 309 25.16 25.23 12.14
N GLN A 310 25.71 25.63 13.29
CA GLN A 310 27.07 25.29 13.69
C GLN A 310 27.18 23.87 14.27
N ALA A 311 26.16 23.41 14.99
CA ALA A 311 26.08 22.03 15.45
C ALA A 311 26.00 21.06 14.26
N ARG A 312 25.26 21.42 13.20
CA ARG A 312 25.20 20.64 11.96
C ARG A 312 26.52 20.68 11.17
N SER A 313 27.17 21.83 11.05
CA SER A 313 28.45 21.94 10.34
C SER A 313 29.54 21.05 10.96
N ARG A 314 29.50 20.89 12.28
CA ARG A 314 30.41 20.03 13.07
C ARG A 314 29.93 18.60 13.25
N LYS A 315 28.80 18.21 12.65
CA LYS A 315 28.17 16.87 12.78
C LYS A 315 27.75 16.48 14.20
N LEU A 316 27.60 17.45 15.11
CA LEU A 316 26.98 17.22 16.42
C LEU A 316 25.47 16.99 16.29
N VAL A 317 24.90 17.50 15.20
CA VAL A 317 23.53 17.21 14.78
C VAL A 317 23.57 16.59 13.39
N GLN A 318 22.92 15.44 13.22
CA GLN A 318 22.91 14.67 11.98
C GLN A 318 21.47 14.33 11.59
N ASP A 319 21.16 14.42 10.30
CA ASP A 319 19.82 14.09 9.81
C ASP A 319 19.53 12.60 9.94
N LEU A 320 18.28 12.26 10.28
CA LEU A 320 17.78 10.89 10.23
C LEU A 320 17.33 10.55 8.81
N THR A 321 17.42 9.27 8.45
CA THR A 321 16.69 8.76 7.30
C THR A 321 15.23 8.60 7.67
N THR A 322 14.35 9.35 7.02
CA THR A 322 12.91 9.41 7.32
C THR A 322 12.06 8.99 6.13
N GLY A 323 10.79 8.68 6.38
CA GLY A 323 9.80 8.48 5.33
C GLY A 323 8.39 8.30 5.90
N GLY A 324 7.38 8.46 5.05
CA GLY A 324 5.99 8.27 5.44
C GLY A 324 5.40 9.48 6.13
N ASP A 325 4.85 9.28 7.32
CA ASP A 325 4.34 10.36 8.18
C ASP A 325 5.42 11.10 8.96
N CYS A 326 6.62 10.54 9.12
CA CYS A 326 7.79 11.26 9.63
C CYS A 326 8.52 11.92 8.46
N ILE A 327 8.61 13.26 8.48
CA ILE A 327 9.06 14.07 7.35
C ILE A 327 10.44 14.69 7.56
N LEU A 328 10.84 14.91 8.82
CA LEU A 328 12.19 15.34 9.20
C LEU A 328 12.55 14.68 10.53
N GLY A 329 13.84 14.49 10.75
CA GLY A 329 14.35 14.09 12.04
C GLY A 329 15.83 14.32 12.13
N ALA A 330 16.33 14.45 13.35
CA ALA A 330 17.75 14.64 13.61
C ALA A 330 18.18 13.90 14.88
N ARG A 331 19.44 13.44 14.88
CA ARG A 331 20.15 12.94 16.07
C ARG A 331 21.03 14.06 16.61
N ILE A 332 21.00 14.26 17.92
CA ILE A 332 21.87 15.14 18.68
C ILE A 332 22.88 14.27 19.42
N ASP A 333 24.17 14.55 19.25
CA ASP A 333 25.24 13.95 20.05
C ASP A 333 25.36 14.68 21.40
N LEU A 334 25.02 14.01 22.49
CA LEU A 334 25.07 14.60 23.83
C LEU A 334 26.44 14.48 24.49
N GLN A 335 27.34 13.67 23.92
CA GLN A 335 28.70 13.49 24.44
C GLN A 335 29.70 14.52 23.89
N ALA A 336 29.29 15.29 22.88
CA ALA A 336 30.11 16.33 22.29
C ALA A 336 30.43 17.46 23.28
N ASP A 337 31.53 18.19 23.03
CA ASP A 337 31.89 19.37 23.83
C ASP A 337 31.05 20.60 23.41
N TRP A 338 29.81 20.62 23.92
CA TRP A 338 28.89 21.74 23.70
C TRP A 338 29.37 23.04 24.34
N LYS A 339 30.22 22.98 25.37
CA LYS A 339 30.78 24.17 26.04
C LYS A 339 31.83 24.84 25.18
N GLU A 340 32.70 24.05 24.54
CA GLU A 340 33.66 24.54 23.55
C GLU A 340 32.94 25.22 22.37
N LEU A 341 31.91 24.57 21.81
CA LEU A 341 31.10 25.16 20.74
C LEU A 341 30.53 26.53 21.13
N LEU A 342 29.88 26.63 22.30
CA LEU A 342 29.29 27.89 22.74
C LEU A 342 30.34 28.97 23.01
N SER A 343 31.49 28.60 23.58
CA SER A 343 32.59 29.52 23.83
C SER A 343 33.14 30.11 22.53
N GLU A 344 33.27 29.28 21.49
CA GLU A 344 33.70 29.75 20.17
C GLU A 344 32.67 30.65 19.49
N LEU A 345 31.38 30.32 19.58
CA LEU A 345 30.32 31.15 18.99
C LEU A 345 30.23 32.53 19.67
N LEU A 346 30.43 32.58 20.99
CA LEU A 346 30.53 33.84 21.73
C LEU A 346 31.78 34.64 21.30
N ALA A 347 32.93 33.98 21.16
CA ALA A 347 34.17 34.64 20.72
C ALA A 347 34.11 35.16 19.28
N GLN A 348 33.30 34.52 18.43
CA GLN A 348 33.05 34.92 17.04
C GLN A 348 31.92 35.95 16.89
N GLU A 349 31.29 36.36 18.00
CA GLU A 349 30.11 37.25 18.01
C GLU A 349 28.93 36.73 17.17
N GLU A 350 28.87 35.42 16.91
CA GLU A 350 27.73 34.77 16.24
C GLU A 350 26.50 34.66 17.16
N ILE A 351 26.75 34.66 18.47
CA ILE A 351 25.74 34.73 19.53
C ILE A 351 26.15 35.78 20.58
N SER A 352 25.18 36.38 21.27
CA SER A 352 25.38 37.45 22.25
C SER A 352 24.67 37.14 23.57
N LEU A 353 25.30 37.52 24.68
CA LEU A 353 24.68 37.50 26.03
C LEU A 353 23.85 38.76 26.33
N THR A 354 23.95 39.77 25.48
CA THR A 354 23.19 41.02 25.54
C THR A 354 22.01 40.96 24.57
N ILE A 355 20.80 41.10 25.12
CA ILE A 355 19.54 41.31 24.40
C ILE A 355 19.44 42.77 23.95
#